data_AF-A0A0D7BG99-F1
#
_entry.id   AF-A0A0D7BG99-F1
#
_cell.length_a   1.000
_cell.length_b   1.000
_cell.length_c   1.000
_cell.angle_alpha   90.00
_cell.angle_beta   90.00
_cell.angle_gamma   90.00
#
_symmetry.space_group_name_H-M   'P 1'
#
loop_
_entity.id
_entity.type
_entity.pdbx_description
1 polymer ?
#
loop_
_entity_poly.entity_id
_entity_poly.type
_entity_poly.pdbx_seq_one_letter_code
_entity_poly.pdbx_strand_id
1 'polypeptide(L)'
;MVQNDVPHPSSGRHSEPPQRLTTSRRTKRMRVISAPELVNERNPPVQESPATGPNSSVSGFAVLVLAAVIAGVVFPFTTSNLIPSVFNGKKAPILEKSCFQAELQMAAFEAEKAKIIEWVETQKHWLDERERAVRYAERRDRERRMKAMVYWSIPKKDEACMAWKWRGVTAELMNVPEDVAMDGREWCKETPFKLGDGRENSTNCEYVGCERDSENNVIGHWTCTDEIYCNTWWKDYTNDGCQKGRPGHRLITMQLADLHPLYHSAAYEMCRTTPWPGHGTPDACEWTMFAGMWGKWFVEDESCRVLDLVKVK
;
A
#
# COMPACT_ATOMS: atom_id res chain seq x y z
N MET A 1 -72.96 2.98 -15.82
CA MET A 1 -71.51 2.87 -15.59
C MET A 1 -71.34 2.27 -14.21
N VAL A 2 -70.91 1.01 -14.15
CA VAL A 2 -70.93 0.17 -12.94
C VAL A 2 -69.60 0.38 -12.20
N GLN A 3 -69.67 0.87 -10.97
CA GLN A 3 -68.56 0.89 -10.01
C GLN A 3 -68.39 -0.52 -9.44
N ASN A 4 -67.18 -1.07 -9.56
CA ASN A 4 -66.81 -2.31 -8.90
C ASN A 4 -65.90 -1.98 -7.71
N ASP A 5 -66.46 -2.09 -6.52
CA ASP A 5 -65.73 -2.13 -5.25
C ASP A 5 -65.11 -3.53 -5.06
N VAL A 6 -63.81 -3.57 -4.74
CA VAL A 6 -63.10 -4.81 -4.39
C VAL A 6 -62.78 -4.78 -2.90
N PRO A 7 -63.17 -5.81 -2.12
CA PRO A 7 -62.94 -5.84 -0.67
C PRO A 7 -61.54 -6.35 -0.30
N HIS A 8 -60.97 -5.74 0.74
CA HIS A 8 -59.78 -6.19 1.47
C HIS A 8 -60.07 -7.45 2.31
N PRO A 9 -59.13 -8.40 2.40
CA PRO A 9 -59.12 -9.40 3.47
C PRO A 9 -58.09 -9.06 4.55
N SER A 10 -58.58 -8.84 5.77
CA SER A 10 -57.83 -8.79 7.02
C SER A 10 -58.03 -10.09 7.82
N SER A 11 -56.94 -10.83 8.07
CA SER A 11 -56.79 -11.80 9.18
C SER A 11 -55.32 -12.25 9.18
N GLY A 12 -54.52 -12.16 10.23
CA GLY A 12 -54.81 -12.47 11.62
C GLY A 12 -54.37 -13.90 11.93
N ARG A 13 -53.05 -14.12 12.12
CA ARG A 13 -52.52 -15.32 12.80
C ARG A 13 -51.33 -14.94 13.68
N HIS A 14 -51.57 -14.99 14.98
CA HIS A 14 -50.55 -15.10 16.01
C HIS A 14 -49.90 -16.48 15.92
N SER A 15 -48.58 -16.52 15.75
CA SER A 15 -47.76 -17.71 15.94
C SER A 15 -47.08 -17.62 17.30
N GLU A 16 -47.41 -18.57 18.18
CA GLU A 16 -46.76 -18.81 19.47
C GLU A 16 -45.27 -19.14 19.31
N PRO A 17 -44.40 -18.76 20.26
CA PRO A 17 -43.00 -19.16 20.26
C PRO A 17 -42.83 -20.59 20.84
N PRO A 18 -41.96 -21.43 20.26
CA PRO A 18 -41.68 -22.75 20.78
C PRO A 18 -40.84 -22.70 22.07
N GLN A 19 -41.21 -23.58 23.00
CA GLN A 19 -40.60 -23.73 24.33
C GLN A 19 -39.13 -24.14 24.26
N ARG A 20 -38.28 -23.47 25.05
CA ARG A 20 -36.87 -23.83 25.29
C ARG A 20 -36.77 -25.15 26.06
N LEU A 21 -36.25 -26.18 25.40
CA LEU A 21 -35.73 -27.38 26.05
C LEU A 21 -34.36 -27.06 26.68
N THR A 22 -34.31 -27.01 28.00
CA THR A 22 -33.08 -26.92 28.80
C THR A 22 -32.40 -28.29 28.84
N THR A 23 -31.33 -28.48 28.08
CA THR A 23 -30.46 -29.66 28.22
C THR A 23 -29.33 -29.35 29.19
N SER A 24 -29.41 -29.98 30.36
CA SER A 24 -28.38 -30.05 31.39
C SER A 24 -27.11 -30.72 30.82
N ARG A 25 -26.05 -29.94 30.58
CA ARG A 25 -24.72 -30.47 30.24
C ARG A 25 -23.90 -30.68 31.52
N ARG A 26 -23.88 -31.95 31.90
CA ARG A 26 -22.98 -32.65 32.81
C ARG A 26 -21.52 -32.20 32.60
N THR A 27 -20.94 -31.52 33.59
CA THR A 27 -19.51 -31.19 33.64
C THR A 27 -18.70 -32.46 33.89
N LYS A 28 -18.01 -32.94 32.85
CA LYS A 28 -17.01 -34.01 32.98
C LYS A 28 -15.68 -33.34 33.30
N ARG A 29 -15.25 -33.43 34.56
CA ARG A 29 -13.87 -33.14 35.01
C ARG A 29 -12.90 -33.93 34.12
N MET A 30 -12.17 -33.24 33.25
CA MET A 30 -10.95 -33.80 32.66
C MET A 30 -9.82 -33.68 33.68
N ARG A 31 -9.10 -34.79 33.89
CA ARG A 31 -7.86 -34.80 34.63
C ARG A 31 -6.81 -34.06 33.82
N VAL A 32 -6.21 -33.04 34.43
CA VAL A 32 -4.97 -32.42 33.97
C VAL A 32 -3.88 -33.48 34.13
N ILE A 33 -3.38 -33.99 33.00
CA ILE A 33 -2.11 -34.72 32.96
C ILE A 33 -1.08 -33.66 32.59
N SER A 34 -0.24 -33.32 33.56
CA SER A 34 0.88 -32.39 33.43
C SER A 34 1.83 -32.90 32.35
N ALA A 35 2.06 -32.10 31.31
CA ALA A 35 3.11 -32.34 30.34
C ALA A 35 4.49 -32.13 30.99
N PRO A 36 5.50 -32.97 30.66
CA PRO A 36 6.85 -32.75 31.15
C PRO A 36 7.43 -31.45 30.58
N GLU A 37 8.00 -30.68 31.49
CA GLU A 37 8.70 -29.42 31.33
C GLU A 37 9.80 -29.56 30.27
N LEU A 38 9.54 -29.07 29.05
CA LEU A 38 10.57 -28.94 28.02
C LEU A 38 11.55 -27.88 28.48
N VAL A 39 12.79 -28.32 28.68
CA VAL A 39 13.95 -27.49 29.00
C VAL A 39 14.05 -26.35 27.97
N ASN A 40 13.90 -25.14 28.48
CA ASN A 40 14.03 -23.89 27.77
C ASN A 40 15.53 -23.67 27.42
N GLU A 41 15.95 -24.18 26.26
CA GLU A 41 17.23 -23.79 25.68
C GLU A 41 17.16 -22.30 25.34
N ARG A 42 17.93 -21.52 26.11
CA ARG A 42 18.11 -20.09 25.93
C ARG A 42 18.56 -19.81 24.51
N ASN A 43 17.67 -19.24 23.70
CA ASN A 43 18.08 -18.49 22.53
C ASN A 43 19.06 -17.40 22.98
N PRO A 44 20.23 -17.23 22.31
CA PRO A 44 21.08 -16.08 22.56
C PRO A 44 20.31 -14.80 22.22
N PRO A 45 20.55 -13.69 22.97
CA PRO A 45 19.87 -12.44 22.71
C PRO A 45 20.15 -11.98 21.28
N VAL A 46 19.08 -11.81 20.51
CA VAL A 46 19.11 -11.06 19.26
C VAL A 46 19.52 -9.64 19.63
N GLN A 47 20.74 -9.24 19.28
CA GLN A 47 21.16 -7.85 19.35
C GLN A 47 20.35 -7.08 18.31
N GLU A 48 19.34 -6.35 18.80
CA GLU A 48 18.69 -5.30 18.03
C GLU A 48 19.73 -4.24 17.69
N SER A 49 20.13 -4.18 16.41
CA SER A 49 20.86 -3.05 15.88
C SER A 49 19.94 -1.83 15.85
N PRO A 50 20.42 -0.64 16.24
CA PRO A 50 19.59 0.56 16.28
C PRO A 50 19.06 0.91 14.89
N ALA A 51 17.74 1.00 14.80
CA ALA A 51 17.02 1.47 13.63
C ALA A 51 17.52 2.87 13.22
N THR A 52 18.22 2.92 12.09
CA THR A 52 18.43 4.16 11.34
C THR A 52 17.32 4.24 10.31
N GLY A 53 16.30 5.06 10.62
CA GLY A 53 15.25 5.43 9.71
C GLY A 53 15.76 6.34 8.58
N PRO A 54 15.00 6.44 7.47
CA PRO A 54 15.51 6.74 6.15
C PRO A 54 15.52 8.23 5.89
N ASN A 55 16.63 8.76 5.34
CA ASN A 55 16.61 10.00 4.57
C ASN A 55 17.80 10.06 3.62
N SER A 56 17.52 10.59 2.43
CA SER A 56 18.43 10.94 1.35
C SER A 56 18.99 9.79 0.48
N SER A 57 18.36 9.63 -0.70
CA SER A 57 19.02 9.78 -1.99
C SER A 57 20.56 9.83 -1.95
N VAL A 58 21.21 8.67 -2.08
CA VAL A 58 22.62 8.56 -2.47
C VAL A 58 22.63 7.71 -3.74
N SER A 59 22.42 8.31 -4.91
CA SER A 59 23.51 8.82 -5.76
C SER A 59 24.59 7.76 -6.00
N GLY A 60 24.64 7.23 -7.23
CA GLY A 60 25.51 6.14 -7.69
C GLY A 60 27.01 6.42 -7.70
N PHE A 61 27.56 7.02 -6.64
CA PHE A 61 28.99 7.32 -6.49
C PHE A 61 29.75 6.29 -5.64
N ALA A 62 29.08 5.41 -4.89
CA ALA A 62 29.77 4.46 -4.01
C ALA A 62 30.41 3.26 -4.74
N VAL A 63 29.97 2.94 -5.96
CA VAL A 63 30.55 1.84 -6.76
C VAL A 63 31.81 2.27 -7.53
N LEU A 64 32.05 3.57 -7.67
CA LEU A 64 33.22 4.10 -8.40
C LEU A 64 34.48 4.28 -7.52
N VAL A 65 34.35 4.29 -6.20
CA VAL A 65 35.51 4.50 -5.31
C VAL A 65 36.31 3.20 -5.10
N LEU A 66 35.69 2.02 -5.19
CA LEU A 66 36.43 0.75 -5.10
C LEU A 66 37.23 0.40 -6.37
N ALA A 67 36.86 0.94 -7.54
CA ALA A 67 37.62 0.77 -8.78
C ALA A 67 38.87 1.69 -8.85
N ALA A 68 38.83 2.85 -8.18
CA ALA A 68 39.95 3.80 -8.19
C ALA A 68 41.13 3.37 -7.31
N VAL A 69 40.90 2.56 -6.28
CA VAL A 69 41.97 2.03 -5.42
C VAL A 69 42.76 0.91 -6.12
N ILE A 70 42.14 0.19 -7.06
CA ILE A 70 42.81 -0.88 -7.83
C ILE A 70 43.56 -0.33 -9.06
N ALA A 71 43.13 0.83 -9.61
CA ALA A 71 43.81 1.47 -10.75
C ALA A 71 44.89 2.50 -10.36
N GLY A 72 44.99 2.89 -9.09
CA GLY A 72 45.91 3.93 -8.60
C GLY A 72 47.33 3.45 -8.27
N VAL A 73 47.64 2.16 -8.39
CA VAL A 73 49.00 1.62 -8.19
C VAL A 73 49.67 1.42 -9.55
N VAL A 74 49.71 2.50 -10.35
CA VAL A 74 50.61 2.60 -11.51
C VAL A 74 51.66 3.64 -11.18
N PHE A 75 52.88 3.13 -10.98
CA PHE A 75 54.17 3.82 -10.95
C PHE A 75 54.23 5.19 -11.67
N PRO A 76 55.01 6.12 -11.11
CA PRO A 76 55.98 6.85 -11.90
C PRO A 76 57.38 6.30 -11.62
N PHE A 77 57.92 5.60 -12.62
CA PHE A 77 59.36 5.49 -12.85
C PHE A 77 59.88 6.93 -13.07
N THR A 78 60.57 7.50 -12.09
CA THR A 78 61.54 8.57 -12.35
C THR A 78 62.93 7.98 -12.32
N THR A 79 63.43 7.68 -13.51
CA THR A 79 64.84 7.50 -13.82
C THR A 79 65.61 8.77 -13.47
N SER A 80 66.71 8.67 -12.70
CA SER A 80 68.06 9.18 -13.06
C SER A 80 68.98 9.30 -11.84
N ASN A 81 70.27 9.03 -12.10
CA ASN A 81 71.48 9.42 -11.35
C ASN A 81 72.11 8.41 -10.37
N LEU A 82 72.79 7.43 -10.97
CA LEU A 82 74.24 7.21 -10.85
C LEU A 82 74.97 7.86 -9.67
N ILE A 83 75.35 7.04 -8.68
CA ILE A 83 76.57 7.21 -7.88
C ILE A 83 77.21 5.81 -7.75
N PRO A 84 78.41 5.55 -8.30
CA PRO A 84 79.14 4.33 -8.02
C PRO A 84 79.96 4.53 -6.74
N SER A 85 79.45 4.06 -5.60
CA SER A 85 80.25 3.96 -4.39
C SER A 85 80.73 2.53 -4.17
N VAL A 86 82.04 2.39 -4.27
CA VAL A 86 82.85 1.25 -3.86
C VAL A 86 82.44 0.83 -2.44
N PHE A 87 81.82 -0.34 -2.29
CA PHE A 87 81.64 -0.98 -0.98
C PHE A 87 82.37 -2.32 -0.97
N ASN A 88 83.51 -2.30 -0.27
CA ASN A 88 84.28 -3.44 0.14
C ASN A 88 83.43 -4.50 0.84
N GLY A 89 83.81 -5.76 0.63
CA GLY A 89 83.14 -6.96 1.09
C GLY A 89 82.83 -6.97 2.59
N LYS A 90 81.54 -7.14 2.89
CA LYS A 90 80.92 -7.78 4.07
C LYS A 90 79.42 -7.41 4.09
N LYS A 91 78.64 -7.85 3.10
CA LYS A 91 77.17 -7.70 3.08
C LYS A 91 76.55 -8.96 2.49
N ALA A 92 76.40 -9.98 3.34
CA ALA A 92 75.70 -11.22 3.01
C ALA A 92 74.54 -11.64 3.97
N PRO A 93 74.20 -10.95 5.09
CA PRO A 93 73.08 -11.39 5.93
C PRO A 93 71.77 -10.56 5.83
N ILE A 94 71.67 -9.57 4.95
CA ILE A 94 70.49 -8.65 4.90
C ILE A 94 69.43 -9.12 3.88
N LEU A 95 69.82 -9.79 2.80
CA LEU A 95 68.90 -10.22 1.75
C LEU A 95 68.00 -11.38 2.20
N GLU A 96 68.54 -12.33 2.99
CA GLU A 96 67.78 -13.49 3.49
C GLU A 96 66.62 -13.12 4.41
N LYS A 97 66.75 -12.05 5.21
CA LYS A 97 65.68 -11.62 6.13
C LYS A 97 64.44 -11.11 5.39
N SER A 98 64.62 -10.53 4.20
CA SER A 98 63.52 -9.95 3.40
C SER A 98 62.64 -11.02 2.74
N CYS A 99 63.22 -12.13 2.30
CA CYS A 99 62.47 -13.23 1.68
C CYS A 99 61.60 -13.95 2.71
N PHE A 100 62.16 -14.22 3.89
CA PHE A 100 61.43 -14.85 4.99
C PHE A 100 60.24 -14.00 5.47
N GLN A 101 60.40 -12.66 5.50
CA GLN A 101 59.31 -11.76 5.87
C GLN A 101 58.19 -11.73 4.81
N ALA A 102 58.53 -11.81 3.52
CA ALA A 102 57.54 -11.87 2.44
C ALA A 102 56.74 -13.18 2.47
N GLU A 103 57.40 -14.32 2.73
CA GLU A 103 56.73 -15.62 2.89
C GLU A 103 55.74 -15.61 4.06
N LEU A 104 56.12 -15.02 5.19
CA LEU A 104 55.24 -14.89 6.35
C LEU A 104 54.02 -14.01 6.05
N GLN A 105 54.20 -12.92 5.29
CA GLN A 105 53.11 -12.04 4.87
C GLN A 105 52.16 -12.71 3.89
N MET A 106 52.67 -13.47 2.93
CA MET A 106 51.85 -14.24 1.98
C MET A 106 51.03 -15.30 2.71
N ALA A 107 51.64 -16.05 3.64
CA ALA A 107 50.94 -17.04 4.44
C ALA A 107 49.82 -16.42 5.31
N ALA A 108 50.07 -15.24 5.89
CA ALA A 108 49.05 -14.51 6.66
C ALA A 108 47.88 -14.05 5.78
N PHE A 109 48.17 -13.53 4.58
CA PHE A 109 47.15 -13.12 3.61
C PHE A 109 46.32 -14.30 3.10
N GLU A 110 46.96 -15.44 2.80
CA GLU A 110 46.27 -16.66 2.38
C GLU A 110 45.35 -17.18 3.49
N ALA A 111 45.81 -17.17 4.75
CA ALA A 111 44.99 -17.56 5.89
C ALA A 111 43.80 -16.61 6.11
N GLU A 112 43.97 -15.30 5.91
CA GLU A 112 42.86 -14.34 5.97
C GLU A 112 41.87 -14.53 4.83
N LYS A 113 42.35 -14.71 3.60
CA LYS A 113 41.52 -15.00 2.43
C LYS A 113 40.70 -16.27 2.62
N ALA A 114 41.28 -17.33 3.19
CA ALA A 114 40.57 -18.57 3.49
C ALA A 114 39.41 -18.33 4.46
N LYS A 115 39.62 -17.53 5.52
CA LYS A 115 38.56 -17.16 6.48
C LYS A 115 37.41 -16.38 5.82
N ILE A 116 37.74 -15.46 4.90
CA ILE A 116 36.71 -14.71 4.16
C ILE A 116 35.91 -15.64 3.25
N ILE A 117 36.56 -16.56 2.54
CA ILE A 117 35.87 -17.54 1.67
C ILE A 117 34.93 -18.40 2.51
N GLU A 118 35.40 -18.95 3.62
CA GLU A 118 34.58 -19.76 4.54
C GLU A 118 33.38 -18.96 5.08
N TRP A 119 33.58 -17.69 5.46
CA TRP A 119 32.50 -16.82 5.90
C TRP A 119 31.47 -16.57 4.78
N VAL A 120 31.91 -16.30 3.55
CA VAL A 120 31.02 -16.09 2.40
C VAL A 120 30.23 -17.35 2.07
N GLU A 121 30.87 -18.53 2.08
CA GLU A 121 30.21 -19.82 1.85
C GLU A 121 29.17 -20.11 2.92
N THR A 122 29.47 -19.80 4.18
CA THR A 122 28.53 -19.91 5.29
C THR A 122 27.33 -18.99 5.08
N GLN A 123 27.54 -17.71 4.72
CA GLN A 123 26.44 -16.78 4.42
C GLN A 123 25.59 -17.26 3.24
N LYS A 124 26.23 -17.77 2.19
CA LYS A 124 25.53 -18.34 1.03
C LYS A 124 24.66 -19.54 1.44
N HIS A 125 25.18 -20.44 2.27
CA HIS A 125 24.43 -21.56 2.80
C HIS A 125 23.17 -21.11 3.56
N TRP A 126 23.30 -20.11 4.46
CA TRP A 126 22.16 -19.56 5.19
C TRP A 126 21.11 -18.91 4.28
N LEU A 127 21.55 -18.19 3.23
CA LEU A 127 20.63 -17.60 2.25
C LEU A 127 19.89 -18.67 1.45
N ASP A 128 20.59 -19.71 1.00
CA ASP A 128 19.98 -20.82 0.26
C ASP A 128 18.97 -21.59 1.14
N GLU A 129 19.28 -21.81 2.42
CA GLU A 129 18.35 -22.43 3.36
C GLU A 129 17.11 -21.57 3.60
N ARG A 130 17.29 -20.25 3.77
CA ARG A 130 16.17 -19.30 3.90
C ARG A 130 15.30 -19.31 2.65
N GLU A 131 15.87 -19.31 1.45
CA GLU A 131 15.13 -19.35 0.20
C GLU A 131 14.34 -20.66 0.05
N ARG A 132 14.94 -21.80 0.42
CA ARG A 132 14.22 -23.10 0.45
C ARG A 132 13.06 -23.08 1.45
N ALA A 133 13.27 -22.52 2.64
CA ALA A 133 12.22 -22.39 3.64
C ALA A 133 11.06 -21.52 3.17
N VAL A 134 11.34 -20.37 2.53
CA VAL A 134 10.32 -19.49 1.94
C VAL A 134 9.53 -20.21 0.85
N ARG A 135 10.20 -20.85 -0.12
CA ARG A 135 9.52 -21.58 -1.21
C ARG A 135 8.65 -22.73 -0.68
N TYR A 136 9.08 -23.42 0.37
CA TYR A 136 8.30 -24.46 1.01
C TYR A 136 7.06 -23.88 1.71
N ALA A 137 7.22 -22.76 2.42
CA ALA A 137 6.11 -22.06 3.07
C ALA A 137 5.07 -21.57 2.04
N GLU A 138 5.51 -20.91 0.96
CA GLU A 138 4.64 -20.44 -0.13
C GLU A 138 3.87 -21.58 -0.80
N ARG A 139 4.53 -22.71 -1.07
CA ARG A 139 3.88 -23.89 -1.65
C ARG A 139 2.79 -24.44 -0.72
N ARG A 140 3.12 -24.59 0.56
CA ARG A 140 2.17 -25.08 1.57
C ARG A 140 0.99 -24.12 1.74
N ASP A 141 1.25 -22.81 1.72
CA ASP A 141 0.20 -21.80 1.79
C ASP A 141 -0.72 -21.84 0.56
N ARG A 142 -0.15 -21.96 -0.64
CA ARG A 142 -0.92 -22.13 -1.89
C ARG A 142 -1.81 -23.38 -1.84
N GLU A 143 -1.28 -24.52 -1.40
CA GLU A 143 -2.05 -25.76 -1.23
C GLU A 143 -3.18 -25.58 -0.22
N ARG A 144 -2.93 -24.89 0.89
CA ARG A 144 -3.95 -24.55 1.89
C ARG A 144 -5.06 -23.70 1.30
N ARG A 145 -4.74 -22.65 0.53
CA ARG A 145 -5.73 -21.79 -0.13
C ARG A 145 -6.59 -22.57 -1.13
N MET A 146 -5.95 -23.39 -1.96
CA MET A 146 -6.69 -24.24 -2.92
C MET A 146 -7.63 -25.22 -2.20
N LYS A 147 -7.20 -25.80 -1.08
CA LYS A 147 -8.04 -26.71 -0.29
C LYS A 147 -9.16 -26.00 0.47
N ALA A 148 -8.89 -24.80 0.98
CA ALA A 148 -9.87 -23.97 1.67
C ALA A 148 -10.98 -23.47 0.73
N MET A 149 -10.71 -23.43 -0.59
CA MET A 149 -11.64 -22.88 -1.59
C MET A 149 -12.11 -21.49 -1.17
N VAL A 150 -11.16 -20.60 -0.90
CA VAL A 150 -11.48 -19.21 -0.51
C VAL A 150 -12.18 -18.48 -1.65
N TYR A 151 -13.20 -17.71 -1.31
CA TYR A 151 -13.96 -16.92 -2.27
C TYR A 151 -14.54 -15.68 -1.59
N TRP A 152 -14.83 -14.65 -2.40
CA TRP A 152 -15.49 -13.45 -1.92
C TRP A 152 -16.99 -13.68 -1.72
N SER A 153 -17.52 -13.22 -0.59
CA SER A 153 -18.96 -13.11 -0.40
C SER A 153 -19.59 -12.13 -1.40
N ILE A 154 -20.92 -12.03 -1.41
CA ILE A 154 -21.62 -11.10 -2.29
C ILE A 154 -21.13 -9.67 -1.99
N PRO A 155 -20.52 -8.97 -2.98
CA PRO A 155 -19.99 -7.64 -2.74
C PRO A 155 -21.10 -6.67 -2.34
N LYS A 156 -20.83 -5.88 -1.31
CA LYS A 156 -21.72 -4.83 -0.82
C LYS A 156 -21.16 -3.50 -1.27
N LYS A 157 -21.96 -2.75 -2.03
CA LYS A 157 -21.65 -1.37 -2.40
C LYS A 157 -21.92 -0.47 -1.21
N ASP A 158 -21.04 0.49 -0.97
CA ASP A 158 -21.25 1.49 0.07
C ASP A 158 -22.52 2.29 -0.23
N GLU A 159 -23.25 2.65 0.83
CA GLU A 159 -24.46 3.45 0.69
C GLU A 159 -24.14 4.81 0.06
N ALA A 160 -23.01 5.39 0.44
CA ALA A 160 -22.51 6.68 -0.03
C ALA A 160 -21.53 6.56 -1.20
N CYS A 161 -21.63 7.50 -2.14
CA CYS A 161 -20.58 7.69 -3.15
C CYS A 161 -19.37 8.37 -2.52
N MET A 162 -18.17 7.97 -2.94
CA MET A 162 -16.92 8.59 -2.47
C MET A 162 -16.57 9.84 -3.28
N ALA A 163 -16.85 9.80 -4.59
CA ALA A 163 -16.60 10.87 -5.54
C ALA A 163 -17.46 10.67 -6.80
N TRP A 164 -17.41 11.61 -7.75
CA TRP A 164 -18.09 11.50 -9.02
C TRP A 164 -17.72 10.19 -9.73
N LYS A 165 -18.74 9.37 -9.99
CA LYS A 165 -18.65 8.01 -10.55
C LYS A 165 -17.92 6.98 -9.70
N TRP A 166 -17.53 7.32 -8.47
CA TRP A 166 -16.70 6.45 -7.63
C TRP A 166 -17.49 5.97 -6.42
N ARG A 167 -17.47 4.66 -6.18
CA ARG A 167 -18.13 4.04 -5.04
C ARG A 167 -17.24 2.98 -4.39
N GLY A 168 -17.24 2.96 -3.07
CA GLY A 168 -16.56 1.93 -2.31
C GLY A 168 -17.35 0.62 -2.36
N VAL A 169 -16.64 -0.49 -2.43
CA VAL A 169 -17.21 -1.83 -2.44
C VAL A 169 -16.45 -2.67 -1.42
N THR A 170 -17.19 -3.41 -0.61
CA THR A 170 -16.65 -4.30 0.40
C THR A 170 -17.13 -5.73 0.17
N ALA A 171 -16.29 -6.71 0.49
CA ALA A 171 -16.67 -8.11 0.46
C ALA A 171 -15.87 -8.88 1.52
N GLU A 172 -16.52 -9.87 2.11
CA GLU A 172 -15.93 -10.74 3.12
C GLU A 172 -15.25 -11.93 2.44
N LEU A 173 -14.04 -12.29 2.87
CA LEU A 173 -13.34 -13.47 2.38
C LEU A 173 -13.84 -14.71 3.14
N MET A 174 -14.56 -15.58 2.44
CA MET A 174 -15.17 -16.78 3.01
C MET A 174 -14.18 -17.95 3.05
N ASN A 175 -14.45 -18.91 3.94
CA ASN A 175 -13.67 -20.14 4.13
C ASN A 175 -12.20 -19.93 4.54
N VAL A 176 -11.87 -18.82 5.18
CA VAL A 176 -10.52 -18.62 5.76
C VAL A 176 -10.39 -19.52 6.99
N PRO A 177 -9.40 -20.44 7.04
CA PRO A 177 -9.17 -21.30 8.20
C PRO A 177 -8.87 -20.46 9.46
N GLU A 178 -9.38 -20.87 10.62
CA GLU A 178 -9.20 -20.13 11.88
C GLU A 178 -7.73 -20.04 12.32
N ASP A 179 -6.90 -21.03 11.96
CA ASP A 179 -5.45 -21.02 12.20
C ASP A 179 -4.67 -20.07 11.28
N VAL A 180 -5.30 -19.62 10.18
CA VAL A 180 -4.78 -18.64 9.20
C VAL A 180 -5.65 -17.38 9.13
N ALA A 181 -6.58 -17.24 10.09
CA ALA A 181 -6.91 -15.94 10.67
C ALA A 181 -5.59 -15.37 11.26
N MET A 182 -5.49 -14.37 12.12
CA MET A 182 -4.20 -13.66 12.38
C MET A 182 -3.58 -12.99 11.12
N ASP A 183 -3.19 -13.74 10.07
CA ASP A 183 -2.47 -13.32 8.85
C ASP A 183 -3.33 -13.26 7.57
N GLY A 184 -4.65 -13.50 7.65
CA GLY A 184 -5.55 -13.56 6.49
C GLY A 184 -5.58 -12.33 5.57
N ARG A 185 -4.91 -11.23 5.92
CA ARG A 185 -4.72 -10.06 5.03
C ARG A 185 -3.91 -10.41 3.78
N GLU A 186 -2.92 -11.29 3.88
CA GLU A 186 -2.12 -11.73 2.72
C GLU A 186 -2.99 -12.52 1.73
N TRP A 187 -3.83 -13.41 2.25
CA TRP A 187 -4.81 -14.15 1.46
C TRP A 187 -5.83 -13.23 0.79
N CYS A 188 -6.27 -12.19 1.50
CA CYS A 188 -7.18 -11.17 0.97
C CYS A 188 -6.56 -10.38 -0.19
N LYS A 189 -5.28 -9.98 -0.10
CA LYS A 189 -4.58 -9.29 -1.19
C LYS A 189 -4.41 -10.17 -2.44
N GLU A 190 -4.16 -11.46 -2.25
CA GLU A 190 -3.87 -12.39 -3.34
C GLU A 190 -5.12 -13.03 -3.96
N THR A 191 -6.27 -13.00 -3.28
CA THR A 191 -7.51 -13.59 -3.80
C THR A 191 -8.11 -12.69 -4.88
N PRO A 192 -8.25 -13.15 -6.13
CA PRO A 192 -8.76 -12.32 -7.22
C PRO A 192 -10.21 -11.90 -6.96
N PHE A 193 -10.47 -10.59 -7.00
CA PHE A 193 -11.81 -10.03 -6.89
C PHE A 193 -12.48 -9.97 -8.26
N LYS A 194 -13.75 -10.42 -8.34
CA LYS A 194 -14.58 -10.33 -9.53
C LYS A 194 -15.94 -9.76 -9.13
N LEU A 195 -16.23 -8.55 -9.57
CA LEU A 195 -17.50 -7.90 -9.28
C LEU A 195 -18.57 -8.39 -10.26
N GLY A 196 -19.41 -9.33 -9.79
CA GLY A 196 -20.58 -9.81 -10.53
C GLY A 196 -20.29 -10.73 -11.73
N ASP A 197 -21.36 -11.14 -12.40
CA ASP A 197 -21.40 -12.02 -13.57
C ASP A 197 -21.13 -11.29 -14.90
N GLY A 198 -20.60 -10.06 -14.85
CA GLY A 198 -20.32 -9.22 -16.01
C GLY A 198 -21.53 -8.43 -16.55
N ARG A 199 -22.64 -8.32 -15.80
CA ARG A 199 -23.84 -7.57 -16.21
C ARG A 199 -23.95 -6.15 -15.65
N GLU A 200 -23.19 -5.81 -14.61
CA GLU A 200 -23.15 -4.46 -14.06
C GLU A 200 -21.94 -3.70 -14.61
N ASN A 201 -22.17 -2.53 -15.21
CA ASN A 201 -21.19 -1.72 -15.96
C ASN A 201 -20.06 -1.09 -15.11
N SER A 202 -19.82 -1.53 -13.86
CA SER A 202 -18.66 -1.10 -13.09
C SER A 202 -17.42 -1.80 -13.65
N THR A 203 -16.82 -1.18 -14.66
CA THR A 203 -15.83 -1.86 -15.51
C THR A 203 -14.46 -1.93 -14.83
N ASN A 204 -14.18 -1.04 -13.87
CA ASN A 204 -12.87 -0.96 -13.20
C ASN A 204 -13.01 -0.76 -11.69
N CYS A 205 -12.57 -1.74 -10.92
CA CYS A 205 -12.43 -1.65 -9.47
C CYS A 205 -10.95 -1.80 -9.08
N GLU A 206 -10.46 -0.88 -8.26
CA GLU A 206 -9.10 -0.88 -7.75
C GLU A 206 -9.08 -1.34 -6.30
N TYR A 207 -8.14 -2.24 -5.97
CA TYR A 207 -7.96 -2.72 -4.61
C TYR A 207 -7.40 -1.62 -3.71
N VAL A 208 -8.07 -1.37 -2.58
CA VAL A 208 -7.67 -0.36 -1.59
C VAL A 208 -6.94 -1.01 -0.42
N GLY A 209 -7.49 -2.10 0.10
CA GLY A 209 -6.96 -2.70 1.32
C GLY A 209 -7.75 -3.88 1.85
N CYS A 210 -7.21 -4.47 2.92
CA CYS A 210 -7.81 -5.56 3.66
C CYS A 210 -7.80 -5.24 5.15
N GLU A 211 -8.96 -5.34 5.78
CA GLU A 211 -9.11 -5.19 7.21
C GLU A 211 -9.75 -6.41 7.85
N ARG A 212 -9.84 -6.36 9.18
CA ARG A 212 -10.49 -7.38 9.97
C ARG A 212 -11.56 -6.73 10.80
N ASP A 213 -12.74 -7.33 10.79
CA ASP A 213 -13.86 -6.85 11.58
C ASP A 213 -13.75 -7.32 13.05
N SER A 214 -14.72 -6.95 13.87
CA SER A 214 -14.80 -7.35 15.28
C SER A 214 -14.99 -8.85 15.49
N GLU A 215 -15.41 -9.58 14.46
CA GLU A 215 -15.66 -11.02 14.47
C GLU A 215 -14.48 -11.81 13.88
N ASN A 216 -13.37 -11.12 13.58
CA ASN A 216 -12.13 -11.68 13.02
C ASN A 216 -12.27 -12.18 11.57
N ASN A 217 -13.36 -11.79 10.87
CA ASN A 217 -13.52 -12.00 9.44
C ASN A 217 -12.58 -11.07 8.67
N VAL A 218 -12.19 -11.48 7.46
CA VAL A 218 -11.31 -10.68 6.61
C VAL A 218 -12.15 -9.95 5.57
N ILE A 219 -12.11 -8.63 5.58
CA ILE A 219 -12.88 -7.77 4.68
C ILE A 219 -11.94 -7.13 3.67
N GLY A 220 -12.22 -7.32 2.38
CA GLY A 220 -11.55 -6.62 1.30
C GLY A 220 -12.31 -5.33 0.94
N HIS A 221 -11.56 -4.30 0.55
CA HIS A 221 -12.08 -3.00 0.12
C HIS A 221 -11.57 -2.67 -1.27
N TRP A 222 -12.50 -2.22 -2.12
CA TRP A 222 -12.22 -1.77 -3.48
C TRP A 222 -12.88 -0.41 -3.74
N THR A 223 -12.29 0.37 -4.63
CA THR A 223 -12.90 1.57 -5.21
C THR A 223 -13.29 1.25 -6.64
N CYS A 224 -14.58 1.29 -6.94
CA CYS A 224 -15.10 1.06 -8.28
C CYS A 224 -15.42 2.39 -8.95
N THR A 225 -15.05 2.51 -10.22
CA THR A 225 -15.30 3.67 -11.08
C THR A 225 -16.43 3.40 -12.06
N ASP A 226 -16.94 4.47 -12.70
CA ASP A 226 -18.09 4.45 -13.62
C ASP A 226 -19.38 3.90 -12.99
N GLU A 227 -19.58 4.11 -11.69
CA GLU A 227 -20.85 3.74 -11.05
C GLU A 227 -21.97 4.70 -11.45
N ILE A 228 -23.04 4.13 -12.03
CA ILE A 228 -24.22 4.80 -12.58
C ILE A 228 -24.92 5.64 -11.52
N TYR A 229 -24.97 5.15 -10.29
CA TYR A 229 -25.63 5.82 -9.17
C TYR A 229 -24.77 6.91 -8.50
N CYS A 230 -23.52 7.06 -8.90
CA CYS A 230 -22.62 8.12 -8.41
C CYS A 230 -22.42 9.22 -9.45
N ASN A 231 -23.37 9.38 -10.36
CA ASN A 231 -23.37 10.49 -11.31
C ASN A 231 -24.03 11.71 -10.70
N THR A 232 -23.32 12.82 -10.75
CA THR A 232 -23.83 14.17 -10.47
C THR A 232 -23.52 15.05 -11.67
N TRP A 233 -24.25 16.16 -11.79
CA TRP A 233 -24.11 17.09 -12.90
C TRP A 233 -24.36 18.53 -12.45
N TRP A 234 -23.93 19.50 -13.25
CA TRP A 234 -24.00 20.92 -12.91
C TRP A 234 -25.23 21.59 -13.53
N LYS A 235 -26.03 22.27 -12.69
CA LYS A 235 -27.23 23.01 -13.08
C LYS A 235 -27.18 24.47 -12.65
N ASP A 236 -28.20 25.24 -13.01
CA ASP A 236 -28.40 26.63 -12.57
C ASP A 236 -27.16 27.53 -12.81
N TYR A 237 -26.70 27.52 -14.06
CA TYR A 237 -25.58 28.34 -14.52
C TYR A 237 -25.78 29.82 -14.20
N THR A 238 -24.81 30.39 -13.48
CA THR A 238 -24.77 31.81 -13.14
C THR A 238 -23.40 32.39 -13.48
N ASN A 239 -23.41 33.53 -14.17
CA ASN A 239 -22.21 34.29 -14.52
C ASN A 239 -22.15 35.52 -13.62
N ASP A 240 -21.30 35.46 -12.60
CA ASP A 240 -21.15 36.50 -11.58
C ASP A 240 -20.27 37.67 -12.07
N GLY A 241 -19.81 37.60 -13.34
CA GLY A 241 -18.98 38.62 -13.97
C GLY A 241 -17.51 38.54 -13.56
N CYS A 242 -16.79 39.65 -13.73
CA CYS A 242 -15.35 39.70 -13.47
C CYS A 242 -15.03 39.61 -11.99
N GLN A 243 -14.14 38.70 -11.62
CA GLN A 243 -13.79 38.47 -10.23
C GLN A 243 -12.95 39.60 -9.66
N LYS A 244 -13.47 40.28 -8.63
CA LYS A 244 -12.72 41.32 -7.91
C LYS A 244 -11.45 40.71 -7.29
N GLY A 245 -10.30 41.34 -7.54
CA GLY A 245 -9.01 40.89 -7.03
C GLY A 245 -8.34 39.78 -7.84
N ARG A 246 -8.96 39.33 -8.95
CA ARG A 246 -8.35 38.39 -9.91
C ARG A 246 -8.54 38.88 -11.35
N PRO A 247 -7.73 39.85 -11.80
CA PRO A 247 -7.84 40.41 -13.15
C PRO A 247 -7.75 39.31 -14.22
N GLY A 248 -8.52 39.48 -15.29
CA GLY A 248 -8.57 38.52 -16.40
C GLY A 248 -9.31 37.21 -16.08
N HIS A 249 -10.05 37.14 -14.98
CA HIS A 249 -10.88 35.98 -14.64
C HIS A 249 -12.33 36.39 -14.41
N ARG A 250 -13.24 35.54 -14.88
CA ARG A 250 -14.69 35.62 -14.67
C ARG A 250 -15.11 34.51 -13.70
N LEU A 251 -15.95 34.86 -12.74
CA LEU A 251 -16.54 33.90 -11.82
C LEU A 251 -17.81 33.31 -12.45
N ILE A 252 -17.84 31.99 -12.53
CA ILE A 252 -19.00 31.20 -12.91
C ILE A 252 -19.39 30.32 -11.73
N THR A 253 -20.67 30.28 -11.41
CA THR A 253 -21.22 29.45 -10.34
C THR A 253 -22.32 28.54 -10.89
N MET A 254 -22.35 27.29 -10.41
CA MET A 254 -23.36 26.29 -10.79
C MET A 254 -23.72 25.44 -9.59
N GLN A 255 -24.99 25.04 -9.47
CA GLN A 255 -25.45 24.13 -8.43
C GLN A 255 -25.16 22.68 -8.82
N LEU A 256 -24.68 21.86 -7.88
CA LEU A 256 -24.54 20.43 -8.07
C LEU A 256 -25.91 19.76 -7.92
N ALA A 257 -26.33 19.05 -8.96
CA ALA A 257 -27.59 18.32 -9.03
C ALA A 257 -27.39 16.82 -8.80
N ASP A 258 -28.50 16.13 -8.51
CA ASP A 258 -28.56 14.68 -8.23
C ASP A 258 -27.70 14.23 -7.05
N LEU A 259 -27.45 15.15 -6.11
CA LEU A 259 -26.79 14.85 -4.86
C LEU A 259 -27.79 14.16 -3.92
N HIS A 260 -27.67 12.84 -3.76
CA HIS A 260 -28.55 12.10 -2.86
C HIS A 260 -28.39 12.58 -1.41
N PRO A 261 -29.48 12.70 -0.61
CA PRO A 261 -29.41 13.22 0.77
C PRO A 261 -28.47 12.44 1.71
N LEU A 262 -28.25 11.16 1.41
CA LEU A 262 -27.32 10.29 2.14
C LEU A 262 -25.85 10.70 1.94
N TYR A 263 -25.56 11.60 0.99
CA TYR A 263 -24.20 11.99 0.59
C TYR A 263 -23.78 13.32 1.18
N HIS A 264 -24.46 13.87 2.20
CA HIS A 264 -24.07 15.15 2.79
C HIS A 264 -22.61 15.16 3.29
N SER A 265 -22.10 14.05 3.82
CA SER A 265 -20.69 13.91 4.20
C SER A 265 -19.75 13.89 2.99
N ALA A 266 -20.21 13.36 1.85
CA ALA A 266 -19.45 13.26 0.60
C ALA A 266 -19.71 14.43 -0.36
N ALA A 267 -20.60 15.37 -0.02
CA ALA A 267 -21.06 16.43 -0.93
C ALA A 267 -19.91 17.29 -1.46
N TYR A 268 -18.92 17.57 -0.62
CA TYR A 268 -17.72 18.31 -1.00
C TYR A 268 -16.84 17.52 -1.97
N GLU A 269 -16.66 16.22 -1.75
CA GLU A 269 -15.88 15.37 -2.64
C GLU A 269 -16.59 15.18 -3.99
N MET A 270 -17.90 14.98 -3.99
CA MET A 270 -18.71 14.99 -5.22
C MET A 270 -18.55 16.30 -5.98
N CYS A 271 -18.62 17.45 -5.30
CA CYS A 271 -18.41 18.75 -5.93
C CYS A 271 -17.01 18.89 -6.54
N ARG A 272 -15.95 18.51 -5.82
CA ARG A 272 -14.56 18.60 -6.27
C ARG A 272 -14.23 17.71 -7.45
N THR A 273 -14.97 16.61 -7.63
CA THR A 273 -14.66 15.59 -8.63
C THR A 273 -15.62 15.58 -9.81
N THR A 274 -16.78 16.25 -9.71
CA THR A 274 -17.74 16.35 -10.82
C THR A 274 -17.21 17.34 -11.87
N PRO A 275 -16.92 16.90 -13.10
CA PRO A 275 -16.43 17.80 -14.13
C PRO A 275 -17.58 18.58 -14.78
N TRP A 276 -17.31 19.84 -15.12
CA TRP A 276 -18.07 20.60 -16.09
C TRP A 276 -17.41 20.44 -17.48
N PRO A 277 -18.12 19.93 -18.50
CA PRO A 277 -17.53 19.70 -19.82
C PRO A 277 -16.85 20.95 -20.39
N GLY A 278 -15.57 20.81 -20.77
CA GLY A 278 -14.75 21.90 -21.31
C GLY A 278 -14.01 22.75 -20.27
N HIS A 279 -14.40 22.69 -18.99
CA HIS A 279 -13.82 23.50 -17.92
C HIS A 279 -13.22 22.67 -16.77
N GLY A 280 -13.51 21.37 -16.70
CA GLY A 280 -13.00 20.49 -15.66
C GLY A 280 -13.74 20.65 -14.33
N THR A 281 -13.07 20.31 -13.23
CA THR A 281 -13.63 20.39 -11.87
C THR A 281 -13.65 21.83 -11.35
N PRO A 282 -14.54 22.19 -10.40
CA PRO A 282 -14.60 23.53 -9.83
C PRO A 282 -13.33 23.88 -9.04
N ASP A 283 -12.97 25.17 -9.03
CA ASP A 283 -11.89 25.73 -8.21
C ASP A 283 -12.29 25.80 -6.72
N ALA A 284 -13.58 25.99 -6.44
CA ALA A 284 -14.11 26.04 -5.09
C ALA A 284 -15.52 25.44 -5.00
N CYS A 285 -15.84 24.92 -3.81
CA CYS A 285 -17.13 24.33 -3.49
C CYS A 285 -17.73 25.04 -2.27
N GLU A 286 -19.01 25.36 -2.33
CA GLU A 286 -19.73 26.04 -1.24
C GLU A 286 -21.07 25.38 -0.96
N TRP A 287 -21.32 25.06 0.31
CA TRP A 287 -22.63 24.58 0.75
C TRP A 287 -23.54 25.75 1.14
N THR A 288 -24.71 25.81 0.53
CA THR A 288 -25.76 26.78 0.83
C THR A 288 -26.94 26.07 1.49
N MET A 289 -27.47 26.65 2.58
CA MET A 289 -28.49 25.99 3.41
C MET A 289 -29.75 25.57 2.65
N PHE A 290 -30.19 26.36 1.67
CA PHE A 290 -31.43 26.11 0.91
C PHE A 290 -31.22 25.65 -0.52
N ALA A 291 -30.00 25.77 -1.04
CA ALA A 291 -29.68 25.43 -2.43
C ALA A 291 -28.54 24.39 -2.53
N GLY A 292 -28.21 23.69 -1.45
CA GLY A 292 -27.26 22.58 -1.48
C GLY A 292 -25.86 22.99 -1.89
N MET A 293 -25.16 22.11 -2.61
CA MET A 293 -23.75 22.29 -2.98
C MET A 293 -23.61 23.08 -4.29
N TRP A 294 -22.71 24.06 -4.31
CA TRP A 294 -22.38 24.88 -5.48
C TRP A 294 -20.89 24.75 -5.83
N GLY A 295 -20.60 24.65 -7.12
CA GLY A 295 -19.25 24.75 -7.67
C GLY A 295 -18.99 26.16 -8.17
N LYS A 296 -17.72 26.59 -8.09
CA LYS A 296 -17.24 27.88 -8.59
C LYS A 296 -16.06 27.66 -9.53
N TRP A 297 -16.07 28.31 -10.69
CA TRP A 297 -14.96 28.31 -11.65
C TRP A 297 -14.50 29.74 -11.89
N PHE A 298 -13.19 29.96 -11.85
CA PHE A 298 -12.53 31.19 -12.28
C PHE A 298 -12.02 30.98 -13.70
N VAL A 299 -12.88 31.27 -14.68
CA VAL A 299 -12.56 31.08 -16.10
C VAL A 299 -11.78 32.28 -16.62
N GLU A 300 -10.69 32.03 -17.33
CA GLU A 300 -9.92 33.10 -17.97
C GLU A 300 -10.78 33.84 -19.00
N ASP A 301 -10.83 35.17 -18.89
CA ASP A 301 -11.59 36.06 -19.77
C ASP A 301 -10.83 37.38 -19.93
N GLU A 302 -10.37 37.66 -21.15
CA GLU A 302 -9.63 38.88 -21.47
C GLU A 302 -10.43 40.16 -21.21
N SER A 303 -11.76 40.10 -21.32
CA SER A 303 -12.63 41.26 -21.02
C SER A 303 -12.52 41.70 -19.56
N CYS A 304 -12.13 40.79 -18.67
CA CYS A 304 -11.93 41.07 -17.25
C CYS A 304 -10.55 41.64 -16.89
N ARG A 305 -9.67 41.89 -17.88
CA ARG A 305 -8.35 42.53 -17.65
C ARG A 305 -8.44 44.06 -17.54
N VAL A 306 -9.51 44.67 -18.03
CA VAL A 306 -9.58 46.13 -18.30
C VAL A 306 -10.09 46.95 -17.10
N LEU A 307 -10.59 46.30 -16.03
CA LEU A 307 -11.26 47.00 -14.93
C LEU A 307 -10.33 47.72 -13.92
N ASP A 308 -9.01 47.49 -13.99
CA ASP A 308 -8.05 48.14 -13.07
C ASP A 308 -7.47 49.46 -13.59
N LEU A 309 -7.72 49.84 -14.85
CA LEU A 309 -7.12 51.05 -15.45
C LEU A 309 -8.00 52.32 -15.37
N VAL A 310 -9.19 52.25 -14.78
CA VAL A 310 -10.14 53.41 -14.76
C VAL A 310 -10.23 54.10 -13.39
N LYS A 311 -9.40 53.73 -12.41
CA LYS A 311 -9.29 54.46 -11.12
C LYS A 311 -8.02 55.33 -11.06
N VAL A 312 -7.86 56.23 -12.01
CA VAL A 312 -6.97 57.39 -11.88
C VAL A 312 -7.70 58.61 -12.44
N LYS A 313 -8.47 59.29 -11.59
CA LYS A 313 -8.87 60.69 -11.76
C LYS A 313 -9.31 61.27 -10.43
#